data_AF-A0A7I9V8X0-F1
#
_entry.id   AF-A0A7I9V8X0-F1
#
_cell.length_a   1.000
_cell.length_b   1.000
_cell.length_c   1.000
_cell.angle_alpha   90.00
_cell.angle_beta   90.00
_cell.angle_gamma   90.00
#
_symmetry.space_group_name_H-M   'P 1'
#
loop_
_entity.id
_entity.type
_entity.pdbx_description
1 polymer ?
#
loop_
_entity_poly.entity_id
_entity_poly.type
_entity_poly.pdbx_seq_one_letter_code
_entity_poly.pdbx_strand_id
1 'polypeptide(L)'
;MGFLIVLGVIAVGLFLWQVIDPRGAWRATESWKFRNPDANEPSDTAFAMARVGGVVGIVGLAVAGAMMYGATRSADDPSDGRPARPAYSVPTYSPPTYRSFDLGPGTVVGYRYPSELTVELVVLDADSQPRIVCSTDVDVYEHTNAVVVRVARSLADFRGRTEPDPDDCTESSPTTVTRALAHPIGDRPILTAAPVVDAASVGLRPGPRVRPTPLVEVPAPGVVQPQHPVRIDPSWRPVPLLAAE
;
A
#
# COMPACT_ATOMS: atom_id res chain seq x y z
N MET A 1 4.61 -5.24 22.84
CA MET A 1 5.98 -5.06 23.37
C MET A 1 6.57 -6.33 23.98
N GLY A 2 5.88 -7.03 24.90
CA GLY A 2 6.45 -8.24 25.55
C GLY A 2 6.98 -9.32 24.60
N PHE A 3 6.25 -9.63 23.53
CA PHE A 3 6.69 -10.60 22.51
C PHE A 3 8.00 -10.19 21.80
N LEU A 4 8.16 -8.91 21.46
CA LEU A 4 9.37 -8.40 20.80
C LEU A 4 10.58 -8.42 21.71
N ILE A 5 10.39 -8.18 23.02
CA ILE A 5 11.46 -8.30 24.02
C ILE A 5 11.95 -9.75 24.10
N VAL A 6 11.04 -10.72 24.13
CA VAL A 6 11.40 -12.15 24.14
C VAL A 6 12.20 -12.53 22.90
N LEU A 7 11.76 -12.11 21.70
CA LEU A 7 12.51 -12.33 20.46
C LEU A 7 13.89 -11.66 20.49
N GLY A 8 13.97 -10.44 21.03
CA GLY A 8 15.23 -9.71 21.18
C GLY A 8 16.24 -10.44 22.07
N VAL A 9 15.80 -10.96 23.22
CA VAL A 9 16.66 -11.74 24.13
C VAL A 9 17.18 -13.00 23.46
N ILE A 10 16.31 -13.74 22.75
CA ILE A 10 16.71 -14.93 22.00
C ILE A 10 17.74 -14.59 20.93
N ALA A 11 17.49 -13.53 20.15
CA ALA A 11 18.38 -13.09 19.09
C ALA A 11 19.76 -12.67 19.63
N VAL A 12 19.82 -11.93 20.74
CA VAL A 12 21.08 -11.58 21.42
C VAL A 12 21.83 -12.84 21.85
N GLY A 13 21.14 -13.83 22.43
CA GLY A 13 21.76 -15.11 22.80
C GLY A 13 22.39 -15.84 21.62
N LEU A 14 21.69 -15.90 20.48
CA LEU A 14 22.20 -16.52 19.26
C LEU A 14 23.41 -15.78 18.67
N PHE A 15 23.36 -14.44 18.63
CA PHE A 15 24.51 -13.66 18.15
C PHE A 15 25.71 -13.77 19.10
N LEU A 16 25.50 -13.78 20.42
CA LEU A 16 26.57 -14.00 21.39
C LEU A 16 27.21 -15.39 21.23
N TRP A 17 26.40 -16.41 20.96
CA TRP A 17 26.93 -17.75 20.68
C TRP A 17 27.84 -17.74 19.44
N GLN A 18 27.44 -17.06 18.36
CA GLN A 18 28.27 -16.88 17.16
C GLN A 18 29.58 -16.11 17.44
N VAL A 19 29.59 -15.17 18.39
CA VAL A 19 30.80 -14.42 18.77
C VAL A 19 31.75 -15.29 19.61
N ILE A 20 31.24 -15.99 20.62
CA ILE A 20 32.04 -16.75 21.58
C ILE A 20 32.55 -18.05 20.96
N ASP A 21 31.63 -18.85 20.40
CA ASP A 21 31.90 -20.18 19.86
C ASP A 21 31.24 -20.39 18.49
N PRO A 22 31.77 -19.75 17.43
CA PRO A 22 31.23 -19.90 16.08
C PRO A 22 31.34 -21.34 15.57
N ARG A 23 32.35 -22.10 16.05
CA ARG A 23 32.55 -23.51 15.71
C ARG A 23 31.46 -24.40 16.29
N GLY A 24 31.14 -24.23 17.57
CA GLY A 24 30.02 -24.92 18.21
C GLY A 24 28.67 -24.55 17.60
N ALA A 25 28.47 -23.27 17.26
CA ALA A 25 27.25 -22.80 16.62
C ALA A 25 27.05 -23.43 15.22
N TRP A 26 28.11 -23.50 14.41
CA TRP A 26 28.07 -24.19 13.12
C TRP A 26 27.85 -25.70 13.28
N ARG A 27 28.52 -26.33 14.26
CA ARG A 27 28.29 -27.75 14.57
C ARG A 27 26.84 -28.03 14.94
N ALA A 28 26.19 -27.16 15.71
CA ALA A 28 24.81 -27.34 16.10
C ALA A 28 23.79 -27.07 14.97
N THR A 29 24.07 -26.14 14.06
CA THR A 29 23.05 -25.62 13.12
C THR A 29 23.27 -26.03 11.66
N GLU A 30 24.49 -26.39 11.27
CA GLU A 30 24.84 -26.61 9.87
C GLU A 30 25.56 -27.94 9.60
N SER A 31 26.27 -28.50 10.58
CA SER A 31 27.08 -29.71 10.35
C SER A 31 26.29 -30.91 9.84
N TRP A 32 25.02 -31.03 10.25
CA TRP A 32 24.11 -32.10 9.84
C TRP A 32 23.88 -32.15 8.33
N LYS A 33 24.16 -31.05 7.60
CA LYS A 33 24.07 -30.98 6.14
C LYS A 33 25.18 -31.80 5.46
N PHE A 34 26.26 -32.13 6.17
CA PHE A 34 27.44 -32.78 5.62
C PHE A 34 27.58 -34.23 6.09
N ARG A 35 27.93 -35.12 5.14
CA ARG A 35 28.17 -36.54 5.43
C ARG A 35 29.42 -36.77 6.28
N ASN A 36 30.43 -35.89 6.15
CA ASN A 36 31.62 -35.85 6.98
C ASN A 36 31.84 -34.41 7.48
N PRO A 37 31.29 -34.07 8.66
CA PRO A 37 31.38 -32.72 9.22
C PRO A 37 32.81 -32.22 9.44
N ASP A 38 33.72 -33.08 9.89
CA ASP A 38 35.08 -32.68 10.23
C ASP A 38 35.91 -32.36 8.97
N ALA A 39 35.59 -32.99 7.84
CA ALA A 39 36.22 -32.67 6.55
C ALA A 39 35.65 -31.42 5.86
N ASN A 40 34.46 -30.97 6.27
CA ASN A 40 33.74 -29.85 5.68
C ASN A 40 33.59 -28.66 6.65
N GLU A 41 34.34 -28.66 7.76
CA GLU A 41 34.34 -27.56 8.71
C GLU A 41 34.82 -26.27 8.01
N PRO A 42 34.12 -25.13 8.20
CA PRO A 42 34.55 -23.84 7.66
C PRO A 42 35.97 -23.47 8.07
N SER A 43 36.63 -22.68 7.24
CA SER A 43 37.96 -22.16 7.54
C SER A 43 37.95 -21.20 8.74
N ASP A 44 39.13 -20.98 9.34
CA ASP A 44 39.29 -20.01 10.42
C ASP A 44 38.88 -18.58 10.03
N THR A 45 39.10 -18.22 8.76
CA THR A 45 38.65 -16.92 8.22
C THR A 45 37.13 -16.83 8.13
N ALA A 46 36.45 -17.92 7.79
CA ALA A 46 34.99 -17.97 7.79
C ALA A 46 34.43 -17.83 9.20
N PHE A 47 35.04 -18.47 10.20
CA PHE A 47 34.65 -18.29 11.60
C PHE A 47 34.97 -16.89 12.15
N ALA A 48 36.07 -16.28 11.73
CA ALA A 48 36.35 -14.88 12.06
C ALA A 48 35.27 -13.95 11.48
N MET A 49 34.83 -14.19 10.24
CA MET A 49 33.74 -13.42 9.63
C MET A 49 32.40 -13.66 10.32
N ALA A 50 32.11 -14.90 10.76
CA ALA A 50 30.92 -15.22 11.54
C ALA A 50 30.88 -14.43 12.86
N ARG A 51 32.01 -14.29 13.55
CA ARG A 51 32.13 -13.45 14.75
C ARG A 51 31.88 -11.97 14.46
N VAL A 52 32.42 -11.45 13.36
CA VAL A 52 32.15 -10.07 12.92
C VAL A 52 30.66 -9.88 12.66
N GLY A 53 30.02 -10.82 11.95
CA GLY A 53 28.57 -10.82 11.73
C GLY A 53 27.77 -10.84 13.04
N GLY A 54 28.20 -11.64 14.02
CA GLY A 54 27.61 -11.67 15.36
C GLY A 54 27.70 -10.32 16.09
N VAL A 55 28.86 -9.67 16.07
CA VAL A 55 29.05 -8.34 16.68
C VAL A 55 28.17 -7.29 15.99
N VAL A 56 28.15 -7.28 14.66
CA VAL A 56 27.31 -6.37 13.87
C VAL A 56 25.83 -6.58 14.17
N GLY A 57 25.38 -7.84 14.30
CA GLY A 57 24.01 -8.19 14.67
C GLY A 57 23.62 -7.65 16.05
N ILE A 58 24.49 -7.77 17.05
CA ILE A 58 24.26 -7.22 18.40
C ILE A 58 24.15 -5.69 18.37
N VAL A 59 25.05 -5.01 17.66
CA VAL A 59 25.02 -3.55 17.51
C VAL A 59 23.72 -3.12 16.82
N GLY A 60 23.32 -3.81 15.75
CA GLY A 60 22.07 -3.54 15.05
C GLY A 60 20.83 -3.68 15.96
N LEU A 61 20.78 -4.73 16.79
CA LEU A 61 19.72 -4.91 17.78
C LEU A 61 19.70 -3.79 18.83
N ALA A 62 20.86 -3.35 19.31
CA ALA A 62 20.94 -2.25 20.27
C ALA A 62 20.44 -0.93 19.68
N VAL A 63 20.81 -0.62 18.43
CA VAL A 63 20.33 0.57 17.71
C VAL A 63 18.82 0.52 17.49
N ALA A 64 18.29 -0.61 17.00
CA ALA A 64 16.85 -0.79 16.81
C ALA A 64 16.08 -0.68 18.13
N GLY A 65 16.61 -1.24 19.21
CA GLY A 65 16.05 -1.11 20.56
C GLY A 65 16.02 0.34 21.04
N ALA A 66 17.10 1.10 20.83
CA ALA A 66 17.18 2.52 21.18
C ALA A 66 16.20 3.38 20.39
N MET A 67 16.05 3.13 19.09
CA MET A 67 15.06 3.82 18.25
C MET A 67 13.62 3.55 18.70
N MET A 68 13.30 2.27 18.96
CA MET A 68 11.98 1.88 19.45
C MET A 68 11.68 2.49 20.82
N TYR A 69 12.68 2.53 21.71
CA TYR A 69 12.56 3.14 23.02
C TYR A 69 12.32 4.66 22.95
N GLY A 70 13.03 5.35 22.06
CA GLY A 70 12.81 6.77 21.78
C GLY A 70 11.40 7.06 21.28
N ALA A 71 10.91 6.26 20.33
CA ALA A 71 9.55 6.39 19.79
C ALA A 71 8.47 6.19 20.86
N THR A 72 8.67 5.27 21.82
CA THR A 72 7.74 5.08 22.94
C THR A 72 7.79 6.20 23.97
N ARG A 73 8.96 6.79 24.23
CA ARG A 73 9.07 7.93 25.17
C ARG A 73 8.47 9.22 24.63
N SER A 74 8.53 9.46 23.32
CA SER A 74 7.88 10.62 22.70
C SER A 74 6.36 10.57 22.80
N ALA A 75 5.77 9.41 23.09
CA ALA A 75 4.33 9.26 23.34
C ALA A 75 3.95 9.45 24.82
N ASP A 76 4.91 9.33 25.75
CA ASP A 76 4.73 9.34 27.21
C ASP A 76 5.40 10.56 27.87
N ASP A 77 5.21 11.79 27.36
CA ASP A 77 5.59 13.02 28.07
C ASP A 77 4.35 13.69 28.69
N PRO A 78 3.99 13.40 29.96
CA PRO A 78 3.01 14.15 30.71
C PRO A 78 3.67 15.39 31.31
N SER A 79 3.37 16.55 30.71
CA SER A 79 3.45 17.91 31.27
C SER A 79 4.11 18.07 32.65
N ASP A 80 5.33 18.61 32.66
CA ASP A 80 6.09 18.93 33.88
C ASP A 80 5.59 20.22 34.57
N GLY A 81 5.40 20.15 35.89
CA GLY A 81 4.73 21.16 36.73
C GLY A 81 5.47 22.49 36.90
N ARG A 82 5.12 23.49 36.09
CA ARG A 82 5.46 24.91 36.34
C ARG A 82 4.33 25.63 37.12
N PRO A 83 4.66 26.51 38.08
CA PRO A 83 3.65 27.35 38.72
C PRO A 83 2.95 28.23 37.66
N ALA A 84 1.63 28.32 37.78
CA ALA A 84 0.75 28.95 36.81
C ALA A 84 1.18 30.39 36.51
N ARG A 85 1.65 30.62 35.28
CA ARG A 85 1.61 31.96 34.67
C ARG A 85 0.14 32.28 34.40
N PRO A 86 -0.30 33.55 34.54
CA PRO A 86 -1.68 33.92 34.22
C PRO A 86 -2.00 33.45 32.81
N ALA A 87 -3.01 32.59 32.71
CA ALA A 87 -3.39 31.95 31.48
C ALA A 87 -3.92 33.02 30.52
N TYR A 88 -3.12 33.37 29.51
CA TYR A 88 -3.73 33.65 28.22
C TYR A 88 -4.37 32.32 27.81
N SER A 89 -5.69 32.27 27.82
CA SER A 89 -6.45 31.16 27.25
C SER A 89 -6.10 31.07 25.77
N VAL A 90 -5.10 30.26 25.44
CA VAL A 90 -4.93 29.82 24.06
C VAL A 90 -6.11 28.89 23.80
N PRO A 91 -7.02 29.21 22.86
CA PRO A 91 -8.09 28.29 22.53
C PRO A 91 -7.46 26.94 22.20
N THR A 92 -7.96 25.88 22.82
CA THR A 92 -7.56 24.51 22.51
C THR A 92 -7.66 24.33 21.01
N TYR A 93 -6.54 24.10 20.33
CA TYR A 93 -6.57 23.65 18.95
C TYR A 93 -7.10 22.23 18.96
N SER A 94 -8.43 22.10 18.91
CA SER A 94 -9.05 20.87 18.44
C SER A 94 -8.64 20.74 16.98
N PRO A 95 -7.91 19.68 16.57
CA PRO A 95 -7.71 19.43 15.15
C PRO A 95 -9.10 19.43 14.49
N PRO A 96 -9.28 20.06 13.32
CA PRO A 96 -10.55 20.02 12.63
C PRO A 96 -10.94 18.55 12.49
N THR A 97 -12.14 18.20 12.96
CA THR A 97 -12.69 16.86 12.72
C THR A 97 -12.82 16.73 11.22
N TYR A 98 -11.87 16.01 10.60
CA TYR A 98 -11.87 15.79 9.16
C TYR A 98 -13.04 14.87 8.85
N ARG A 99 -14.19 15.47 8.54
CA ARG A 99 -15.37 14.74 8.13
C ARG A 99 -15.32 14.66 6.61
N SER A 100 -14.92 13.49 6.10
CA SER A 100 -15.11 13.19 4.69
C SER A 100 -16.57 12.83 4.46
N PHE A 101 -17.15 13.42 3.43
CA PHE A 101 -18.49 13.11 2.99
C PHE A 101 -18.41 12.45 1.62
N ASP A 102 -19.14 11.35 1.45
CA ASP A 102 -19.33 10.71 0.15
C ASP A 102 -20.38 11.51 -0.65
N LEU A 103 -19.98 12.04 -1.79
CA LEU A 103 -20.83 12.80 -2.71
C LEU A 103 -21.43 11.93 -3.82
N GLY A 104 -21.26 10.60 -3.72
CA GLY A 104 -21.76 9.63 -4.67
C GLY A 104 -20.76 9.33 -5.80
N PRO A 105 -21.25 8.80 -6.93
CA PRO A 105 -20.37 8.36 -8.00
C PRO A 105 -19.61 9.54 -8.62
N GLY A 106 -18.34 9.32 -8.95
CA GLY A 106 -17.60 10.21 -9.85
C GLY A 106 -17.71 9.74 -11.30
N THR A 107 -17.02 10.41 -12.23
CA THR A 107 -17.10 10.10 -13.67
C THR A 107 -15.86 9.39 -14.20
N VAL A 108 -16.07 8.32 -14.96
CA VAL A 108 -15.02 7.58 -15.67
C VAL A 108 -15.02 7.97 -17.15
N VAL A 109 -13.85 8.22 -17.71
CA VAL A 109 -13.69 8.42 -19.16
C VAL A 109 -13.35 7.10 -19.85
N GLY A 110 -12.39 6.37 -19.31
CA GLY A 110 -11.90 5.14 -19.91
C GLY A 110 -10.69 4.59 -19.18
N TYR A 111 -10.01 3.62 -19.79
CA TYR A 111 -8.75 3.09 -19.26
C TYR A 111 -7.69 2.93 -20.34
N ARG A 112 -6.44 3.07 -19.95
CA ARG A 112 -5.26 2.60 -20.66
C ARG A 112 -4.70 1.40 -19.90
N TYR A 113 -3.93 0.56 -20.59
CA TYR A 113 -3.37 -0.63 -19.98
C TYR A 113 -1.90 -0.78 -20.40
N PRO A 114 -0.98 -0.10 -19.71
CA PRO A 114 0.43 -0.08 -20.08
C PRO A 114 1.15 -1.42 -19.87
N SER A 115 0.65 -2.29 -18.97
CA SER A 115 1.26 -3.60 -18.70
C SER A 115 0.23 -4.60 -18.14
N GLU A 116 0.55 -5.89 -18.17
CA GLU A 116 -0.28 -6.99 -17.63
C GLU A 116 -0.67 -6.87 -16.14
N LEU A 117 -0.02 -6.01 -15.37
CA LEU A 117 -0.35 -5.86 -13.97
C LEU A 117 -0.66 -4.41 -13.63
N THR A 118 -0.97 -3.59 -14.64
CA THR A 118 -1.19 -2.16 -14.42
C THR A 118 -2.29 -1.62 -15.31
N VAL A 119 -3.35 -1.11 -14.69
CA VAL A 119 -4.40 -0.34 -15.35
C VAL A 119 -4.20 1.13 -15.03
N GLU A 120 -4.32 1.98 -16.04
CA GLU A 120 -4.41 3.42 -15.90
C GLU A 120 -5.85 3.85 -16.16
N LEU A 121 -6.56 4.25 -15.11
CA LEU A 121 -7.94 4.72 -15.22
C LEU A 121 -7.93 6.22 -15.47
N VAL A 122 -8.62 6.65 -16.52
CA VAL A 122 -8.84 8.08 -16.78
C VAL A 122 -10.21 8.44 -16.22
N VAL A 123 -10.22 9.31 -15.21
CA VAL A 123 -11.42 9.78 -14.50
C VAL A 123 -11.47 11.30 -14.58
N LEU A 124 -12.65 11.87 -14.35
CA LEU A 124 -12.74 13.31 -14.14
C LEU A 124 -12.43 13.61 -12.68
N ASP A 125 -11.45 14.48 -12.46
CA ASP A 125 -11.07 14.91 -11.13
C ASP A 125 -12.04 15.96 -10.60
N ALA A 126 -12.25 15.93 -9.30
CA ALA A 126 -13.12 16.87 -8.62
C ALA A 126 -12.32 18.15 -8.31
N ASP A 127 -12.69 19.25 -8.96
CA ASP A 127 -12.02 20.53 -8.78
C ASP A 127 -12.28 21.07 -7.37
N SER A 128 -11.19 21.36 -6.65
CA SER A 128 -11.27 21.96 -5.33
C SER A 128 -11.55 23.45 -5.41
N GLN A 129 -12.46 23.93 -4.57
CA GLN A 129 -12.67 25.36 -4.35
C GLN A 129 -11.75 25.86 -3.21
N PRO A 130 -11.44 27.17 -3.08
CA PRO A 130 -10.47 27.70 -2.12
C PRO A 130 -10.73 27.39 -0.63
N ARG A 131 -11.86 26.77 -0.31
CA ARG A 131 -12.35 26.54 1.05
C ARG A 131 -12.87 25.12 1.28
N ILE A 132 -12.77 24.24 0.27
CA ILE A 132 -13.28 22.86 0.27
C ILE A 132 -12.27 22.00 -0.47
N VAL A 133 -11.88 20.87 0.12
CA VAL A 133 -11.04 19.88 -0.58
C VAL A 133 -11.94 18.80 -1.13
N CYS A 134 -12.07 18.77 -2.45
CA CYS A 134 -12.72 17.69 -3.18
C CYS A 134 -11.66 16.69 -3.63
N SER A 135 -12.02 15.41 -3.68
CA SER A 135 -11.17 14.35 -4.19
C SER A 135 -11.99 13.31 -4.94
N THR A 136 -11.42 12.77 -6.02
CA THR A 136 -11.96 11.59 -6.71
C THR A 136 -11.23 10.34 -6.22
N ASP A 137 -11.97 9.44 -5.57
CA ASP A 137 -11.49 8.17 -5.06
C ASP A 137 -11.74 7.06 -6.09
N VAL A 138 -10.70 6.27 -6.38
CA VAL A 138 -10.76 5.20 -7.38
C VAL A 138 -10.26 3.89 -6.78
N ASP A 139 -11.14 2.90 -6.72
CA ASP A 139 -10.86 1.55 -6.22
C ASP A 139 -11.06 0.50 -7.30
N VAL A 140 -10.22 -0.53 -7.26
CA VAL A 140 -10.23 -1.64 -8.22
C VAL A 140 -10.41 -2.94 -7.46
N TYR A 141 -11.42 -3.71 -7.86
CA TYR A 141 -11.76 -5.01 -7.30
C TYR A 141 -11.60 -6.08 -8.37
N GLU A 142 -10.68 -7.01 -8.14
CA GLU A 142 -10.42 -8.11 -9.05
C GLU A 142 -11.29 -9.31 -8.74
N HIS A 143 -12.02 -9.76 -9.76
CA HIS A 143 -12.77 -11.01 -9.74
C HIS A 143 -12.31 -11.93 -10.87
N THR A 144 -12.71 -13.20 -10.80
CA THR A 144 -12.35 -14.23 -11.78
C THR A 144 -12.84 -13.88 -13.18
N ASN A 145 -14.02 -13.27 -13.28
CA ASN A 145 -14.73 -13.01 -14.54
C ASN A 145 -14.82 -11.53 -14.91
N ALA A 146 -14.36 -10.60 -14.07
CA ALA A 146 -14.42 -9.15 -14.31
C ALA A 146 -13.44 -8.40 -13.40
N VAL A 147 -13.07 -7.19 -13.81
CA VAL A 147 -12.44 -6.20 -12.93
C VAL A 147 -13.49 -5.11 -12.68
N VAL A 148 -13.86 -4.89 -11.42
CA VAL A 148 -14.87 -3.90 -11.05
C VAL A 148 -14.17 -2.65 -10.54
N VAL A 149 -14.53 -1.50 -11.09
CA VAL A 149 -13.95 -0.21 -10.73
C VAL A 149 -15.03 0.63 -10.05
N ARG A 150 -14.72 1.09 -8.84
CA ARG A 150 -15.52 2.09 -8.13
C ARG A 150 -14.84 3.44 -8.28
N VAL A 151 -15.60 4.43 -8.74
CA VAL A 151 -15.18 5.83 -8.74
C VAL A 151 -16.19 6.60 -7.91
N ALA A 152 -15.71 7.23 -6.85
CA ALA A 152 -16.51 7.99 -5.90
C ALA A 152 -15.93 9.39 -5.75
N ARG A 153 -16.79 10.36 -5.43
CA ARG A 153 -16.37 11.70 -5.06
C ARG A 153 -16.46 11.84 -3.56
N SER A 154 -15.43 12.44 -2.98
CA SER A 154 -15.42 12.78 -1.57
C SER A 154 -15.11 14.25 -1.36
N LEU A 155 -15.69 14.80 -0.31
CA LEU A 155 -15.50 16.18 0.11
C LEU A 155 -15.04 16.21 1.55
N ALA A 156 -13.96 16.93 1.80
CA ALA A 156 -13.48 17.28 3.13
C ALA A 156 -13.79 18.74 3.43
N ASP A 157 -14.68 18.95 4.39
CA ASP A 157 -15.05 20.28 4.85
C ASP A 157 -14.27 20.67 6.12
N PHE A 158 -13.55 21.77 6.03
CA PHE A 158 -12.84 22.37 7.15
C PHE A 158 -13.71 23.36 7.94
N ARG A 159 -14.95 23.65 7.50
CA ARG A 159 -15.88 24.60 8.14
C ARG A 159 -16.85 23.97 9.14
N GLY A 160 -16.89 22.64 9.23
CA GLY A 160 -17.79 21.94 10.15
C GLY A 160 -19.27 21.99 9.72
N ARG A 161 -19.57 22.09 8.43
CA ARG A 161 -20.95 21.93 7.94
C ARG A 161 -21.46 20.54 8.30
N THR A 162 -22.76 20.47 8.59
CA THR A 162 -23.43 19.21 8.90
C THR A 162 -23.71 18.39 7.65
N GLU A 163 -23.87 19.06 6.50
CA GLU A 163 -24.21 18.46 5.21
C GLU A 163 -23.51 19.22 4.05
N PRO A 164 -22.84 18.52 3.12
CA PRO A 164 -22.17 19.11 1.98
C PRO A 164 -23.13 19.35 0.81
N ASP A 165 -22.84 20.35 -0.03
CA ASP A 165 -23.54 20.54 -1.30
C ASP A 165 -22.79 19.73 -2.38
N PRO A 166 -23.43 18.77 -3.08
CA PRO A 166 -22.77 18.01 -4.14
C PRO A 166 -22.30 18.89 -5.33
N ASP A 167 -22.86 20.10 -5.49
CA ASP A 167 -22.43 21.07 -6.49
C ASP A 167 -21.15 21.83 -6.07
N ASP A 168 -20.69 21.67 -4.83
CA ASP A 168 -19.42 22.24 -4.38
C ASP A 168 -18.21 21.63 -5.12
N CYS A 169 -18.36 20.40 -5.63
CA CYS A 169 -17.33 19.66 -6.37
C CYS A 169 -17.73 19.45 -7.84
N THR A 170 -17.17 20.26 -8.74
CA THR A 170 -17.34 20.11 -10.18
C THR A 170 -16.27 19.20 -10.77
N GLU A 171 -16.66 18.31 -11.68
CA GLU A 171 -15.74 17.43 -12.40
C GLU A 171 -15.47 18.01 -13.80
N SER A 172 -14.23 18.41 -14.08
CA SER A 172 -13.91 19.00 -15.40
C SER A 172 -12.58 18.57 -16.00
N SER A 173 -11.59 18.27 -15.16
CA SER A 173 -10.24 17.96 -15.61
C SER A 173 -10.01 16.45 -15.67
N PRO A 174 -9.63 15.87 -16.83
CA PRO A 174 -9.29 14.46 -16.91
C PRO A 174 -7.96 14.19 -16.18
N THR A 175 -7.99 13.29 -15.21
CA THR A 175 -6.83 12.84 -14.43
C THR A 175 -6.63 11.34 -14.63
N THR A 176 -5.37 10.91 -14.63
CA THR A 176 -5.01 9.50 -14.74
C THR A 176 -4.65 8.92 -13.38
N VAL A 177 -5.25 7.78 -13.06
CA VAL A 177 -5.03 7.05 -11.81
C VAL A 177 -4.50 5.65 -12.13
N THR A 178 -3.23 5.42 -11.81
CA THR A 178 -2.58 4.13 -11.99
C THR A 178 -2.94 3.17 -10.85
N ARG A 179 -3.26 1.92 -11.20
CA ARG A 179 -3.58 0.84 -10.26
C ARG A 179 -2.86 -0.44 -10.66
N ALA A 180 -2.18 -1.05 -9.70
CA ALA A 180 -1.60 -2.36 -9.87
C ALA A 180 -2.69 -3.44 -9.74
N LEU A 181 -2.59 -4.48 -10.55
CA LEU A 181 -3.41 -5.69 -10.44
C LEU A 181 -2.57 -6.80 -9.82
N ALA A 182 -3.21 -7.64 -9.01
CA ALA A 182 -2.64 -8.88 -8.50
C ALA A 182 -2.58 -9.96 -9.58
N HIS A 183 -3.47 -9.93 -10.58
CA HIS A 183 -3.51 -10.90 -11.67
C HIS A 183 -3.60 -10.22 -13.04
N PRO A 184 -3.05 -10.85 -14.10
CA PRO A 184 -3.20 -10.36 -15.46
C PRO A 184 -4.65 -10.05 -15.82
N ILE A 185 -4.90 -8.92 -16.50
CA ILE A 185 -6.28 -8.56 -16.86
C ILE A 185 -6.94 -9.63 -17.73
N GLY A 186 -6.15 -10.28 -18.60
CA GLY A 186 -6.60 -11.31 -19.53
C GLY A 186 -7.77 -10.81 -20.38
N ASP A 187 -8.83 -11.61 -20.48
CA ASP A 187 -10.09 -11.28 -21.17
C ASP A 187 -11.18 -10.73 -20.25
N ARG A 188 -10.87 -10.44 -18.98
CA ARG A 188 -11.85 -9.92 -18.03
C ARG A 188 -12.30 -8.51 -18.45
N PRO A 189 -13.60 -8.22 -18.58
CA PRO A 189 -14.09 -6.86 -18.82
C PRO A 189 -13.82 -5.99 -17.59
N ILE A 190 -13.54 -4.71 -17.82
CA ILE A 190 -13.55 -3.70 -16.76
C ILE A 190 -14.96 -3.10 -16.70
N LEU A 191 -15.59 -3.19 -15.53
CA LEU A 191 -16.97 -2.77 -15.29
C LEU A 191 -17.03 -1.68 -14.23
N THR A 192 -17.97 -0.76 -14.37
CA THR A 192 -18.22 0.27 -13.35
C THR A 192 -19.70 0.59 -13.22
N ALA A 193 -20.12 0.98 -12.01
CA ALA A 193 -21.43 1.59 -11.76
C ALA A 193 -21.41 3.12 -11.93
N ALA A 194 -20.21 3.71 -12.05
CA ALA A 194 -20.05 5.14 -12.27
C ALA A 194 -20.55 5.57 -13.66
N PRO A 195 -21.01 6.82 -13.83
CA PRO A 195 -21.18 7.43 -15.14
C PRO A 195 -19.92 7.28 -16.01
N VAL A 196 -20.14 6.94 -17.28
CA VAL A 196 -19.08 6.85 -18.28
C VAL A 196 -19.30 7.94 -19.31
N VAL A 197 -18.31 8.80 -19.51
CA VAL A 197 -18.35 9.89 -20.49
C VAL A 197 -17.59 9.51 -21.76
N ASP A 198 -18.00 10.07 -22.89
CA ASP A 198 -17.33 9.84 -24.17
C ASP A 198 -15.91 10.43 -24.17
N ALA A 199 -14.91 9.62 -24.52
CA ALA A 199 -13.50 10.03 -24.56
C ALA A 199 -13.29 11.25 -25.46
N ALA A 200 -14.01 11.34 -26.59
CA ALA A 200 -13.87 12.45 -27.51
C ALA A 200 -14.31 13.80 -26.91
N SER A 201 -15.27 13.79 -25.98
CA SER A 201 -15.74 15.00 -25.31
C SER A 201 -14.69 15.66 -24.42
N VAL A 202 -13.67 14.90 -24.01
CA VAL A 202 -12.54 15.37 -23.19
C VAL A 202 -11.22 15.36 -23.96
N GLY A 203 -11.29 15.34 -25.29
CA GLY A 203 -10.10 15.40 -26.17
C GLY A 203 -9.31 14.10 -26.26
N LEU A 204 -9.83 12.99 -25.75
CA LEU A 204 -9.20 11.67 -25.79
C LEU A 204 -9.74 10.82 -26.93
N ARG A 205 -8.95 9.85 -27.39
CA ARG A 205 -9.33 8.95 -28.47
C ARG A 205 -9.67 7.57 -27.92
N PRO A 206 -10.78 6.95 -28.37
CA PRO A 206 -11.04 5.55 -28.05
C PRO A 206 -9.93 4.67 -28.64
N GLY A 207 -9.56 3.64 -27.88
CA GLY A 207 -8.59 2.64 -28.28
C GLY A 207 -9.16 1.62 -29.26
N PRO A 208 -8.32 0.73 -29.78
CA PRO A 208 -8.78 -0.38 -30.60
C PRO A 208 -9.79 -1.23 -29.81
N ARG A 209 -10.84 -1.73 -30.47
CA ARG A 209 -11.79 -2.68 -29.83
C ARG A 209 -11.11 -3.99 -29.41
N VAL A 210 -9.96 -4.29 -30.02
CA VAL A 210 -9.15 -5.47 -29.76
C VAL A 210 -8.11 -5.11 -28.70
N ARG A 211 -8.12 -5.85 -27.58
CA ARG A 211 -7.09 -5.75 -26.54
C ARG A 211 -5.71 -5.91 -27.23
N PRO A 212 -4.70 -5.08 -26.94
CA PRO A 212 -3.34 -5.39 -27.35
C PRO A 212 -2.99 -6.79 -26.85
N THR A 213 -2.39 -7.57 -27.74
CA THR A 213 -2.22 -9.03 -27.76
C THR A 213 -2.07 -9.68 -26.37
N PRO A 214 -2.73 -10.82 -26.09
CA PRO A 214 -2.43 -11.61 -24.89
C PRO A 214 -0.94 -11.97 -24.91
N LEU A 215 -0.22 -11.49 -23.90
CA LEU A 215 1.15 -11.88 -23.65
C LEU A 215 1.13 -13.29 -23.06
N VAL A 216 2.14 -14.08 -23.44
CA VAL A 216 2.22 -15.52 -23.19
C VAL A 216 2.08 -15.80 -21.69
N GLU A 217 1.02 -16.52 -21.33
CA GLU A 217 0.78 -17.03 -19.98
C GLU A 217 2.02 -17.78 -19.49
N VAL A 218 2.70 -17.23 -18.48
CA VAL A 218 3.52 -18.05 -17.58
C VAL A 218 3.05 -17.84 -16.15
N PRO A 219 2.05 -18.60 -15.67
CA PRO A 219 1.95 -18.89 -14.26
C PRO A 219 2.76 -20.15 -13.95
N ALA A 220 3.66 -20.06 -12.96
CA ALA A 220 4.20 -21.25 -12.31
C ALA A 220 3.02 -22.03 -11.67
N PRO A 221 2.97 -23.37 -11.79
CA PRO A 221 1.90 -24.15 -11.17
C PRO A 221 1.98 -24.04 -9.64
N GLY A 222 0.89 -23.64 -8.98
CA GLY A 222 0.69 -23.97 -7.56
C GLY A 222 0.15 -22.91 -6.61
N VAL A 223 -0.07 -21.65 -7.02
CA VAL A 223 -0.60 -20.63 -6.10
C VAL A 223 -1.61 -19.72 -6.81
N VAL A 224 -2.87 -20.17 -6.91
CA VAL A 224 -3.98 -19.27 -7.18
C VAL A 224 -4.99 -19.47 -6.05
N GLN A 225 -5.14 -18.47 -5.17
CA GLN A 225 -6.30 -18.45 -4.29
C GLN A 225 -7.55 -18.35 -5.16
N PRO A 226 -8.58 -19.17 -4.93
CA PRO A 226 -9.80 -19.11 -5.72
C PRO A 226 -10.48 -17.74 -5.49
N GLN A 227 -10.35 -16.85 -6.47
CA GLN A 227 -11.15 -15.63 -6.51
C GLN A 227 -12.64 -16.03 -6.59
N HIS A 228 -13.46 -15.34 -5.81
CA HIS A 228 -14.90 -15.61 -5.81
C HIS A 228 -15.56 -14.97 -7.04
N PRO A 229 -16.35 -15.74 -7.82
CA PRO A 229 -17.11 -15.16 -8.92
C PRO A 229 -18.11 -14.14 -8.38
N VAL A 230 -18.23 -13.00 -9.06
CA VAL A 230 -19.23 -11.98 -8.72
C VAL A 230 -20.38 -12.04 -9.71
N ARG A 231 -21.60 -11.84 -9.20
CA ARG A 231 -22.76 -11.63 -10.05
C ARG A 231 -22.64 -10.23 -10.66
N ILE A 232 -22.50 -10.17 -11.97
CA ILE A 232 -22.45 -8.89 -12.69
C ILE A 232 -23.83 -8.26 -12.60
N ASP A 233 -23.90 -7.07 -12.01
CA ASP A 233 -25.12 -6.28 -11.97
C ASP A 233 -25.39 -5.70 -13.38
N PRO A 234 -26.59 -5.85 -13.95
CA PRO A 234 -26.91 -5.33 -15.28
C PRO A 234 -26.82 -3.80 -15.38
N SER A 235 -26.80 -3.07 -14.26
CA SER A 235 -26.57 -1.62 -14.23
C SER A 235 -25.12 -1.23 -14.51
N TRP A 236 -24.17 -2.16 -14.34
CA TRP A 236 -22.76 -1.90 -14.58
C TRP A 236 -22.47 -1.78 -16.06
N ARG A 237 -21.63 -0.80 -16.42
CA ARG A 237 -21.26 -0.50 -17.79
C ARG A 237 -19.80 -0.86 -18.04
N PRO A 238 -19.46 -1.31 -19.26
CA PRO A 238 -18.07 -1.52 -19.63
C PRO A 238 -17.34 -0.18 -19.69
N VAL A 239 -16.15 -0.12 -19.08
CA VAL A 239 -15.25 1.02 -19.22
C VAL A 239 -14.54 0.91 -20.57
N PRO A 240 -14.54 1.95 -21.43
CA PRO A 240 -13.94 1.87 -22.75
C PRO A 240 -12.40 1.91 -22.68
N LEU A 241 -11.74 1.14 -23.55
CA LEU A 241 -10.30 1.24 -23.75
C LEU A 241 -9.98 2.54 -24.50
N LEU A 242 -8.93 3.24 -24.07
CA LEU A 242 -8.42 4.46 -24.70
C LEU A 242 -7.17 4.16 -25.54
N ALA A 243 -6.94 4.97 -26.56
CA ALA A 243 -5.71 4.89 -27.35
C ALA A 243 -4.51 5.30 -26.48
N ALA A 244 -3.38 4.63 -26.69
CA ALA A 244 -2.09 5.14 -26.21
C ALA A 244 -1.74 6.42 -26.98
N GLU A 245 -1.23 7.43 -26.27
CA GLU A 245 -0.73 8.69 -26.86
C GLU A 245 0.66 8.53 -27.48
#